data_AF-A0A7V3U7D0-F1
#
_entry.id   AF-A0A7V3U7D0-F1
#
_cell.length_a   1.000
_cell.length_b   1.000
_cell.length_c   1.000
_cell.angle_alpha   90.00
_cell.angle_beta   90.00
_cell.angle_gamma   90.00
#
_symmetry.space_group_name_H-M   'P 1'
#
loop_
_entity.id
_entity.type
_entity.pdbx_description
1 polymer ?
#
loop_
_entity_poly.entity_id
_entity_poly.type
_entity_poly.pdbx_seq_one_letter_code
_entity_poly.pdbx_strand_id
1 'polypeptide(L)'
;MKKTSIFLKISATFLGIILGSNLILSYILYRAYETLILNAKPYLPEKVFEEIYGNISNTWAIVIATLIFILLVSLLFVILFTANLLRPLYELLEAISEIKKGNLRVQAKIKTNDEFEELAKQFNSMVVNLRLARDMLEEQKNILEVRVKARTRELEELAQSLEEKVKERTRELEERIEELEKIHRLTVERELKMVELKKKIEELQKKEK
;
A
#
# COMPACT_ATOMS: atom_id res chain seq x y z
N MET A 1 1.05 23.86 -0.20
CA MET A 1 0.75 24.52 1.08
C MET A 1 1.41 23.72 2.20
N LYS A 2 2.47 24.23 2.83
CA LYS A 2 3.09 23.56 4.00
C LYS A 2 2.05 23.47 5.11
N LYS A 3 1.52 22.27 5.40
CA LYS A 3 0.75 22.01 6.62
C LYS A 3 1.71 22.26 7.78
N THR A 4 1.65 23.44 8.38
CA THR A 4 2.25 23.70 9.69
C THR A 4 1.75 22.62 10.64
N SER A 5 2.67 21.92 11.30
CA SER A 5 2.36 20.87 12.26
C SER A 5 1.27 21.33 13.23
N ILE A 6 0.27 20.49 13.47
CA ILE A 6 -0.79 20.75 14.46
C ILE A 6 -0.16 21.06 15.83
N PHE A 7 0.92 20.36 16.18
CA PHE A 7 1.69 20.61 17.38
C PHE A 7 2.25 22.04 17.43
N LEU A 8 2.83 22.54 16.33
CA LEU A 8 3.40 23.89 16.29
C LEU A 8 2.33 24.97 16.52
N LYS A 9 1.12 24.75 15.99
CA LYS A 9 -0.03 25.65 16.22
C LYS A 9 -0.45 25.62 17.68
N ILE A 10 -0.62 24.41 18.24
CA ILE A 10 -1.03 24.23 19.64
C ILE A 10 0.00 24.83 20.58
N SER A 11 1.29 24.53 20.38
CA SER A 11 2.38 25.04 21.21
C SER A 11 2.45 26.56 21.17
N ALA A 12 2.33 27.18 19.98
CA ALA A 12 2.33 28.63 19.84
C ALA A 12 1.13 29.30 20.52
N THR A 13 -0.08 28.74 20.37
CA THR A 13 -1.27 29.27 21.05
C THR A 13 -1.17 29.16 22.56
N PHE A 14 -0.67 28.03 23.06
CA PHE A 14 -0.53 27.79 24.50
C PHE A 14 0.54 28.71 25.11
N LEU A 15 1.68 28.86 24.43
CA LEU A 15 2.73 29.81 24.81
C LEU A 15 2.22 31.24 24.85
N GLY A 16 1.46 31.67 23.84
CA GLY A 16 0.88 33.01 23.78
C GLY A 16 -0.07 33.27 24.95
N ILE A 17 -0.95 32.32 25.28
CA ILE A 17 -1.88 32.44 26.41
C ILE A 17 -1.14 32.51 27.74
N ILE A 18 -0.13 31.64 27.95
CA ILE A 18 0.64 31.63 29.21
C ILE A 18 1.44 32.91 29.37
N LEU A 19 2.19 33.32 28.35
CA LEU A 19 3.02 34.53 28.43
C LEU A 19 2.15 35.78 28.55
N GLY A 20 1.07 35.86 27.77
CA GLY A 20 0.13 36.98 27.83
C GLY A 20 -0.52 37.12 29.20
N SER A 21 -1.03 36.02 29.76
CA SER A 21 -1.65 36.05 31.10
C SER A 21 -0.66 36.42 32.20
N ASN A 22 0.58 35.92 32.15
CA ASN A 22 1.63 36.29 33.10
C ASN A 22 2.08 37.75 32.97
N LEU A 23 2.20 38.29 31.75
CA LEU A 23 2.53 39.70 31.53
C LEU A 23 1.43 40.64 32.05
N ILE A 24 0.16 40.28 31.84
CA ILE A 24 -0.97 41.06 32.35
C ILE A 24 -0.97 41.03 33.89
N LEU A 25 -0.83 39.85 34.50
CA LEU A 25 -0.79 39.72 35.95
C LEU A 25 0.39 40.50 36.56
N SER A 26 1.57 40.35 35.96
CA SER A 26 2.77 41.12 36.28
C SER A 26 2.49 42.63 36.24
N TYR A 27 1.89 43.15 35.16
CA TYR A 27 1.57 44.56 35.04
C TYR A 27 0.57 45.04 36.10
N ILE A 28 -0.51 44.28 36.34
CA ILE A 28 -1.53 44.63 37.35
C ILE A 28 -0.90 44.70 38.74
N LEU A 29 -0.07 43.71 39.09
CA LEU A 29 0.63 43.70 40.37
C LEU A 29 1.60 44.89 40.49
N TYR A 30 2.38 45.20 39.45
CA TYR A 30 3.27 46.37 39.44
C TYR A 30 2.51 47.65 39.78
N ARG A 31 1.41 47.89 39.05
CA ARG A 31 0.58 49.08 39.22
C ARG A 31 -0.10 49.12 40.59
N ALA A 32 -0.56 47.99 41.10
CA ALA A 32 -1.15 47.91 42.44
C ALA A 32 -0.13 48.25 43.53
N TYR A 33 1.08 47.67 43.45
CA TYR A 33 2.17 47.97 44.40
C TYR A 33 2.62 49.43 44.32
N GLU A 34 2.83 49.96 43.11
CA GLU A 34 3.21 51.36 42.89
C GLU A 34 2.18 52.31 43.49
N THR A 35 0.89 52.08 43.26
CA THR A 35 -0.20 52.89 43.81
C THR A 35 -0.24 52.83 45.33
N LEU A 36 -0.09 51.62 45.91
CA LEU A 36 -0.09 51.43 47.37
C LEU A 36 1.04 52.22 48.04
N ILE A 37 2.23 52.19 47.46
CA ILE A 37 3.43 52.84 48.03
C ILE A 37 3.36 54.35 47.90
N LEU A 38 2.89 54.86 46.76
CA LEU A 38 2.69 56.30 46.56
C LEU A 38 1.64 56.85 47.55
N ASN A 39 0.57 56.11 47.81
CA ASN A 39 -0.44 56.49 48.81
C ASN A 39 0.09 56.41 50.24
N ALA A 40 1.03 55.50 50.52
CA ALA A 40 1.67 55.36 51.83
C ALA A 40 2.79 56.40 52.07
N LYS A 41 3.29 57.07 51.02
CA LYS A 41 4.40 58.03 51.09
C LYS A 41 4.27 59.09 52.20
N PRO A 42 3.09 59.72 52.44
CA PRO A 42 2.94 60.72 53.50
C PRO A 42 3.10 60.17 54.92
N TYR A 43 2.96 58.85 55.10
CA TYR A 43 2.97 58.17 56.40
C TYR A 43 4.29 57.46 56.68
N LEU A 44 5.25 57.50 55.75
CA LEU A 44 6.52 56.79 55.83
C LEU A 44 7.71 57.76 55.94
N PRO A 45 8.72 57.45 56.77
CA PRO A 45 9.99 58.16 56.72
C PRO A 45 10.61 58.05 55.32
N GLU A 46 11.23 59.13 54.84
CA GLU A 46 11.79 59.21 53.48
C GLU A 46 12.77 58.08 53.16
N LYS A 47 13.65 57.73 54.11
CA LYS A 47 14.57 56.59 53.98
C LYS A 47 13.86 55.25 53.77
N VAL A 48 12.74 55.02 54.47
CA VAL A 48 11.97 53.77 54.37
C VAL A 48 11.25 53.70 53.03
N PHE A 49 10.72 54.83 52.54
CA PHE A 49 10.10 54.91 51.21
C PHE A 49 11.11 54.59 50.10
N GLU A 50 12.29 55.20 50.13
CA GLU A 50 13.36 54.97 49.13
C GLU A 50 13.83 53.51 49.13
N GLU A 51 13.98 52.89 50.31
CA GLU A 51 14.36 51.48 50.43
C GLU A 51 13.30 50.54 49.84
N ILE A 52 12.02 50.77 50.17
CA ILE A 52 10.90 49.99 49.63
C ILE A 52 10.81 50.13 48.11
N TYR A 53 10.90 51.36 47.59
CA TYR A 53 10.79 51.63 46.17
C TYR A 53 11.94 50.98 45.38
N GLY A 54 13.17 51.05 45.88
CA GLY A 54 14.34 50.39 45.30
C GLY A 54 14.22 48.87 45.26
N ASN A 55 13.81 48.25 46.38
CA ASN A 55 13.60 46.80 46.45
C ASN A 55 12.54 46.30 45.46
N ILE A 56 11.50 47.08 45.25
CA ILE A 56 10.42 46.74 44.32
C ILE A 56 10.89 46.87 42.88
N SER A 57 11.61 47.94 42.52
CA SER A 57 12.20 48.07 41.19
C SER A 57 13.11 46.87 40.85
N ASN A 58 13.97 46.46 41.79
CA ASN A 58 14.83 45.29 41.62
C ASN A 58 14.03 43.98 41.46
N THR A 59 12.99 43.79 42.27
CA THR A 59 12.10 42.63 42.17
C THR A 59 11.43 42.58 40.79
N TRP A 60 11.00 43.72 40.26
CA TRP A 60 10.41 43.81 38.93
C TRP A 60 11.39 43.50 37.80
N ALA A 61 12.62 43.98 37.91
CA ALA A 61 13.68 43.63 36.96
C ALA A 61 13.90 42.11 36.93
N ILE A 62 13.91 41.45 38.09
CA ILE A 62 14.05 39.98 38.19
C ILE A 62 12.85 39.25 37.57
N VAL A 63 11.62 39.71 37.81
CA VAL A 63 10.40 39.14 37.22
C VAL A 63 10.45 39.23 35.68
N ILE A 64 10.78 40.40 35.14
CA ILE A 64 10.89 40.61 33.69
C ILE A 64 11.99 39.73 33.10
N ALA A 65 13.17 39.68 33.73
CA ALA A 65 14.27 38.82 33.29
C ALA A 65 13.87 37.34 33.27
N THR A 66 13.12 36.89 34.28
CA THR A 66 12.61 35.51 34.36
C THR A 66 11.61 35.21 33.26
N LEU A 67 10.68 36.13 32.96
CA LEU A 67 9.72 35.96 31.86
C LEU A 67 10.41 35.88 30.49
N ILE A 68 11.43 36.72 30.26
CA ILE A 68 12.24 36.69 29.04
C ILE A 68 12.99 35.36 28.94
N PHE A 69 13.58 34.88 30.04
CA PHE A 69 14.28 33.61 30.06
C PHE A 69 13.36 32.43 29.72
N ILE A 70 12.16 32.38 30.32
CA ILE A 70 11.14 31.36 30.02
C ILE A 70 10.76 31.40 28.53
N LEU A 71 10.54 32.60 27.98
CA LEU A 71 10.26 32.78 26.56
C LEU A 71 11.39 32.21 25.69
N LEU A 72 12.64 32.53 25.98
CA LEU A 72 13.79 32.04 25.21
C LEU A 72 13.94 30.52 25.26
N VAL A 73 13.81 29.92 26.45
CA VAL A 73 13.87 28.46 26.64
C VAL A 73 12.73 27.77 25.89
N SER A 74 11.52 28.33 25.95
CA SER A 74 10.36 27.77 25.25
C SER A 74 10.52 27.80 23.73
N LEU A 75 11.10 28.89 23.19
CA LEU A 75 11.38 29.03 21.77
C LEU A 75 12.43 28.00 21.32
N LEU A 76 13.51 27.87 22.10
CA LEU A 76 14.55 26.86 21.86
C LEU A 76 13.96 25.44 21.86
N PHE A 77 13.10 25.13 22.83
CA PHE A 77 12.44 23.83 22.90
C PHE A 77 11.61 23.54 21.65
N VAL A 78 10.80 24.50 21.18
CA VAL A 78 9.99 24.33 19.97
C VAL A 78 10.85 24.07 18.74
N ILE A 79 11.99 24.78 18.60
CA ILE A 79 12.93 24.60 17.50
C ILE A 79 13.53 23.19 17.54
N LEU A 80 14.07 22.77 18.69
CA LEU A 80 14.69 21.45 18.85
C LEU A 80 13.68 20.31 18.66
N PHE A 81 12.51 20.41 19.27
CA PHE A 81 11.45 19.42 19.14
C PHE A 81 10.96 19.28 17.69
N THR A 82 10.86 20.40 16.97
CA THR A 82 10.46 20.36 15.57
C THR A 82 11.54 19.72 14.70
N ALA A 83 12.80 20.07 14.92
CA ALA A 83 13.94 19.57 14.14
C ALA A 83 14.21 18.08 14.36
N ASN A 84 14.14 17.63 15.61
CA ASN A 84 14.58 16.28 16.00
C ASN A 84 13.44 15.26 16.07
N LEU A 85 12.18 15.70 16.13
CA LEU A 85 11.03 14.79 16.31
C LEU A 85 10.01 14.92 15.18
N LEU A 86 9.44 16.11 14.98
CA LEU A 86 8.38 16.31 13.98
C LEU A 86 8.88 16.14 12.55
N ARG A 87 10.02 16.73 12.22
CA ARG A 87 10.53 16.71 10.84
C ARG A 87 10.84 15.27 10.37
N PRO A 88 11.62 14.44 11.11
CA PRO A 88 11.80 13.03 10.76
C PRO A 88 10.49 12.28 10.60
N LEU A 89 9.53 12.50 11.51
CA LEU A 89 8.22 11.85 11.44
C LEU A 89 7.45 12.21 10.16
N TYR A 90 7.45 13.49 9.76
CA TYR A 90 6.80 13.93 8.53
C TYR A 90 7.49 13.41 7.28
N GLU A 91 8.83 13.40 7.25
CA GLU A 91 9.60 12.84 6.12
C GLU A 91 9.28 11.34 5.93
N LEU A 92 9.14 10.58 7.01
CA LEU A 92 8.74 9.17 6.95
C LEU A 92 7.29 9.00 6.48
N LEU A 93 6.35 9.79 7.01
CA LEU A 93 4.94 9.76 6.59
C LEU A 93 4.76 10.10 5.10
N GLU A 94 5.53 11.06 4.60
CA GLU A 94 5.53 11.42 3.18
C GLU A 94 6.06 10.27 2.32
N ALA A 95 7.17 9.64 2.72
CA ALA A 95 7.70 8.47 2.03
C ALA A 95 6.72 7.29 2.02
N ILE A 96 6.03 7.02 3.14
CA ILE A 96 4.96 6.02 3.23
C ILE A 96 3.81 6.35 2.26
N SER A 97 3.42 7.63 2.18
CA SER A 97 2.37 8.07 1.26
C SER A 97 2.74 7.83 -0.21
N GLU A 98 3.98 8.04 -0.58
CA GLU A 98 4.48 7.78 -1.93
C GLU A 98 4.47 6.28 -2.27
N ILE A 99 4.86 5.41 -1.34
CA ILE A 99 4.72 3.96 -1.50
C ILE A 99 3.27 3.55 -1.72
N LYS A 100 2.33 4.12 -0.95
CA LYS A 100 0.89 3.86 -1.11
C LYS A 100 0.39 4.20 -2.52
N LYS A 101 0.99 5.20 -3.18
CA LYS A 101 0.68 5.57 -4.58
C LYS A 101 1.38 4.67 -5.61
N GLY A 102 2.15 3.68 -5.18
CA GLY A 102 2.88 2.74 -6.02
C GLY A 102 4.34 3.14 -6.34
N ASN A 103 4.84 4.24 -5.75
CA ASN A 103 6.21 4.70 -5.96
C ASN A 103 7.19 3.98 -5.02
N LEU A 104 7.78 2.87 -5.47
CA LEU A 104 8.78 2.09 -4.74
C LEU A 104 10.23 2.56 -4.97
N ARG A 105 10.42 3.79 -5.45
CA ARG A 105 11.74 4.42 -5.60
C ARG A 105 12.03 5.47 -4.53
N VAL A 106 11.03 5.78 -3.70
CA VAL A 106 11.16 6.73 -2.59
C VAL A 106 12.07 6.18 -1.49
N GLN A 107 12.75 7.09 -0.79
CA GLN A 107 13.61 6.77 0.36
C GLN A 107 13.40 7.82 1.46
N ALA A 108 13.30 7.37 2.70
CA ALA A 108 13.36 8.24 3.87
C ALA A 108 14.84 8.56 4.18
N LYS A 109 15.26 9.81 3.96
CA LYS A 109 16.66 10.26 4.13
C LYS A 109 16.86 10.96 5.48
N ILE A 110 16.46 10.29 6.55
CA ILE A 110 16.56 10.82 7.91
C ILE A 110 17.99 10.56 8.44
N LYS A 111 18.62 11.60 8.99
CA LYS A 111 19.99 11.57 9.54
C LYS A 111 20.01 12.27 10.91
N THR A 112 19.45 11.60 11.90
CA THR A 112 19.29 12.09 13.27
C THR A 112 20.24 11.40 14.25
N ASN A 113 20.95 10.35 13.84
CA ASN A 113 21.81 9.52 14.70
C ASN A 113 21.07 8.93 15.92
N ASP A 114 19.77 8.63 15.75
CA ASP A 114 18.89 8.10 16.79
C ASP A 114 17.97 6.99 16.21
N GLU A 115 16.94 6.61 16.96
CA GLU A 115 15.97 5.59 16.57
C GLU A 115 15.20 5.95 15.28
N PHE A 116 15.04 7.23 14.94
CA PHE A 116 14.39 7.62 13.68
C PHE A 116 15.28 7.34 12.47
N GLU A 117 16.59 7.47 12.61
CA GLU A 117 17.52 7.09 11.54
C GLU A 117 17.50 5.57 11.33
N GLU A 118 17.52 4.80 12.42
CA GLU A 118 17.42 3.33 12.34
C GLU A 118 16.08 2.89 11.72
N LEU A 119 14.98 3.52 12.14
CA LEU A 119 13.67 3.28 11.54
C LEU A 119 13.64 3.62 10.05
N ALA A 120 14.29 4.70 9.63
CA ALA A 120 14.40 5.06 8.22
C ALA A 120 15.21 4.02 7.42
N LYS A 121 16.28 3.47 7.98
CA LYS A 121 17.05 2.38 7.36
C LYS A 121 16.20 1.13 7.18
N GLN A 122 15.49 0.70 8.22
CA GLN A 122 14.61 -0.47 8.16
C GLN A 122 13.45 -0.26 7.17
N PHE A 123 12.84 0.92 7.19
CA PHE A 123 11.83 1.31 6.21
C PHE A 123 12.37 1.24 4.78
N ASN A 124 13.54 1.81 4.51
CA ASN A 124 14.15 1.78 3.17
C ASN A 124 14.44 0.34 2.70
N SER A 125 14.91 -0.53 3.60
CA SER A 125 15.09 -1.96 3.30
C SER A 125 13.77 -2.64 2.93
N MET A 126 12.68 -2.35 3.64
CA MET A 126 11.34 -2.83 3.28
C MET A 126 10.92 -2.36 1.87
N VAL A 127 11.18 -1.10 1.50
CA VAL A 127 10.89 -0.59 0.15
C VAL A 127 11.65 -1.36 -0.92
N VAL A 128 12.93 -1.65 -0.68
CA VAL A 128 13.75 -2.44 -1.60
C VAL A 128 13.17 -3.85 -1.76
N ASN A 129 12.79 -4.51 -0.66
CA ASN A 129 12.19 -5.84 -0.71
C ASN A 129 10.84 -5.85 -1.45
N LEU A 130 10.00 -4.83 -1.23
CA LEU A 130 8.74 -4.68 -1.98
C LEU A 130 8.99 -4.52 -3.48
N ARG A 131 10.01 -3.74 -3.87
CA ARG A 131 10.38 -3.57 -5.28
C ARG A 131 10.84 -4.89 -5.89
N LEU A 132 11.75 -5.60 -5.23
CA LEU A 132 12.23 -6.90 -5.70
C LEU A 132 11.10 -7.91 -5.83
N ALA A 133 10.20 -7.99 -4.85
CA ALA A 133 9.04 -8.88 -4.91
C ALA A 133 8.12 -8.56 -6.10
N ARG A 134 7.90 -7.28 -6.39
CA ARG A 134 7.12 -6.83 -7.55
C ARG A 134 7.80 -7.21 -8.87
N ASP A 135 9.10 -6.97 -8.98
CA ASP A 135 9.88 -7.28 -10.19
C ASP A 135 9.86 -8.79 -10.47
N MET A 136 9.99 -9.62 -9.42
CA MET A 136 9.87 -11.08 -9.52
C MET A 136 8.48 -11.53 -9.96
N LEU A 137 7.41 -10.92 -9.43
CA LEU A 137 6.04 -11.22 -9.84
C LEU A 137 5.80 -10.87 -11.32
N GLU A 138 6.36 -9.76 -11.79
CA GLU A 138 6.25 -9.33 -13.18
C GLU A 138 7.00 -10.29 -14.13
N GLU A 139 8.20 -10.74 -13.73
CA GLU A 139 8.94 -11.76 -14.46
C GLU A 139 8.18 -13.10 -14.52
N GLN A 140 7.65 -13.57 -13.38
CA GLN A 140 6.85 -14.79 -13.33
C GLN A 140 5.60 -14.70 -14.21
N LYS A 141 4.94 -13.55 -14.24
CA LYS A 141 3.79 -13.30 -15.12
C LYS A 141 4.20 -13.44 -16.59
N ASN A 142 5.31 -12.83 -17.00
CA ASN A 142 5.80 -12.91 -18.39
C ASN A 142 6.15 -14.36 -18.78
N ILE A 143 6.82 -15.10 -17.89
CA ILE A 143 7.13 -16.52 -18.11
C ILE A 143 5.84 -17.34 -18.26
N LEU A 144 4.84 -17.07 -17.40
CA LEU A 144 3.55 -17.76 -17.44
C LEU A 144 2.82 -17.46 -18.76
N GLU A 145 2.81 -16.22 -19.23
CA GLU A 145 2.20 -15.84 -20.52
C GLU A 145 2.85 -16.58 -21.70
N VAL A 146 4.18 -16.71 -21.72
CA VAL A 146 4.89 -17.48 -22.75
C VAL A 146 4.51 -18.95 -22.67
N ARG A 147 4.48 -19.53 -21.47
CA ARG A 147 4.11 -20.94 -21.28
C ARG A 147 2.68 -21.23 -21.69
N VAL A 148 1.74 -20.34 -21.35
CA VAL A 148 0.33 -20.47 -21.75
C VAL A 148 0.23 -20.46 -23.27
N LYS A 149 0.87 -19.50 -23.96
CA LYS A 149 0.88 -19.46 -25.44
C LYS A 149 1.46 -20.73 -26.07
N ALA A 150 2.56 -21.26 -25.53
CA ALA A 150 3.16 -22.50 -26.01
C ALA A 150 2.19 -23.69 -25.85
N ARG A 151 1.58 -23.84 -24.68
CA ARG A 151 0.61 -24.93 -24.42
C ARG A 151 -0.68 -24.79 -25.24
N THR A 152 -1.15 -23.56 -25.48
CA THR A 152 -2.29 -23.34 -26.37
C THR A 152 -1.98 -23.81 -27.78
N ARG A 153 -0.79 -23.50 -28.33
CA ARG A 153 -0.37 -23.97 -29.66
C ARG A 153 -0.25 -25.50 -29.72
N GLU A 154 0.38 -26.13 -28.72
CA GLU A 154 0.47 -27.59 -28.66
C GLU A 154 -0.92 -28.25 -28.62
N LEU A 155 -1.87 -27.66 -27.88
CA LEU A 155 -3.25 -28.15 -27.83
C LEU A 155 -3.98 -27.98 -29.16
N GLU A 156 -3.76 -26.87 -29.87
CA GLU A 156 -4.33 -26.63 -31.20
C GLU A 156 -3.80 -27.64 -32.22
N GLU A 157 -2.48 -27.88 -32.24
CA GLU A 157 -1.85 -28.88 -33.12
C GLU A 157 -2.37 -30.30 -32.82
N LEU A 158 -2.50 -30.66 -31.55
CA LEU A 158 -3.04 -31.95 -31.15
C LEU A 158 -4.53 -32.08 -31.53
N ALA A 159 -5.32 -31.02 -31.34
CA ALA A 159 -6.73 -31.01 -31.72
C ALA A 159 -6.89 -31.23 -33.23
N GLN A 160 -6.09 -30.55 -34.05
CA GLN A 160 -6.08 -30.74 -35.51
C GLN A 160 -5.70 -32.17 -35.90
N SER A 161 -4.64 -32.73 -35.29
CA SER A 161 -4.23 -34.12 -35.56
C SER A 161 -5.30 -35.14 -35.15
N LEU A 162 -5.98 -34.92 -34.03
CA LEU A 162 -7.08 -35.77 -33.59
C LEU A 162 -8.27 -35.67 -34.54
N GLU A 163 -8.61 -34.47 -35.01
CA GLU A 163 -9.68 -34.27 -35.98
C GLU A 163 -9.38 -34.99 -37.31
N GLU A 164 -8.12 -34.92 -37.78
CA GLU A 164 -7.68 -35.64 -38.98
C GLU A 164 -7.78 -37.16 -38.81
N LYS A 165 -7.34 -37.71 -37.66
CA LYS A 165 -7.50 -39.14 -37.33
C LYS A 165 -8.96 -39.57 -37.22
N VAL A 166 -9.81 -38.74 -36.62
CA VAL A 166 -11.25 -39.02 -36.53
C VAL A 166 -11.85 -39.10 -37.93
N LYS A 167 -11.50 -38.17 -38.81
CA LYS A 167 -11.94 -38.16 -40.21
C LYS A 167 -11.46 -39.40 -40.98
N GLU A 168 -10.19 -39.78 -40.83
CA GLU A 168 -9.63 -40.99 -41.46
C GLU A 168 -10.36 -42.25 -40.97
N ARG A 169 -10.55 -42.40 -39.65
CA ARG A 169 -11.25 -43.54 -39.06
C ARG A 169 -12.74 -43.59 -39.43
N THR A 170 -13.37 -42.44 -39.60
CA THR A 170 -14.77 -42.36 -40.04
C THR A 170 -14.90 -42.87 -41.47
N ARG A 171 -13.98 -42.45 -42.35
CA ARG A 171 -13.93 -42.94 -43.74
C ARG A 171 -13.64 -44.45 -43.81
N GLU A 172 -12.69 -44.96 -43.04
CA GLU A 172 -12.40 -46.39 -42.98
C GLU A 172 -13.62 -47.21 -42.51
N LEU A 173 -14.36 -46.68 -41.52
CA LEU A 173 -15.60 -47.30 -41.05
C LEU A 173 -16.69 -47.30 -42.12
N GLU A 174 -16.85 -46.21 -42.87
CA GLU A 174 -17.79 -46.14 -44.00
C GLU A 174 -17.46 -47.16 -45.09
N GLU A 175 -16.18 -47.27 -45.48
CA GLU A 175 -15.71 -48.26 -46.46
C GLU A 175 -15.96 -49.70 -45.99
N ARG A 176 -15.70 -49.99 -44.70
CA ARG A 176 -16.02 -51.31 -44.09
C ARG A 176 -17.51 -51.62 -44.08
N ILE A 177 -18.36 -50.63 -43.81
CA ILE A 177 -19.81 -50.79 -43.85
C ILE A 177 -20.26 -51.13 -45.27
N GLU A 178 -19.79 -50.42 -46.29
CA GLU A 178 -20.10 -50.71 -47.69
C GLU A 178 -19.67 -52.12 -48.11
N GLU A 179 -18.48 -52.55 -47.68
CA GLU A 179 -17.97 -53.88 -47.96
C GLU A 179 -18.82 -54.97 -47.29
N LEU A 180 -19.20 -54.78 -46.02
CA LEU A 180 -20.11 -55.67 -45.30
C LEU A 180 -21.48 -55.74 -45.97
N GLU A 181 -22.04 -54.63 -46.43
CA GLU A 181 -23.31 -54.61 -47.17
C GLU A 181 -23.21 -55.37 -48.50
N LYS A 182 -22.10 -55.23 -49.21
CA LYS A 182 -21.86 -55.97 -50.47
C LYS A 182 -21.71 -57.47 -50.23
N ILE A 183 -20.96 -57.87 -49.21
CA ILE A 183 -20.83 -59.28 -48.80
C ILE A 183 -22.20 -59.83 -48.40
N HIS A 184 -23.00 -59.07 -47.64
CA HIS A 184 -24.34 -59.45 -47.25
C HIS A 184 -25.24 -59.68 -48.48
N ARG A 185 -25.27 -58.74 -49.43
CA ARG A 185 -26.04 -58.89 -50.70
C ARG A 185 -25.63 -60.15 -51.48
N LEU A 186 -24.33 -60.40 -51.65
CA LEU A 186 -23.82 -61.59 -52.35
C LEU A 186 -24.19 -62.90 -51.63
N THR A 187 -24.21 -62.88 -50.30
CA THR A 187 -24.60 -64.03 -49.48
C THR A 187 -26.08 -64.33 -49.66
N VAL A 188 -26.93 -63.30 -49.64
CA VAL A 188 -28.38 -63.44 -49.90
C VAL A 188 -28.64 -63.96 -51.32
N GLU A 189 -27.96 -63.45 -52.34
CA GLU A 189 -28.08 -63.98 -53.72
C GLU A 189 -27.68 -65.47 -53.80
N ARG A 190 -26.58 -65.85 -53.13
CA ARG A 190 -26.13 -67.25 -53.07
C ARG A 190 -27.17 -68.14 -52.40
N GLU A 191 -27.70 -67.73 -51.25
CA GLU A 191 -28.77 -68.43 -50.52
C GLU A 191 -30.00 -68.65 -51.41
N LEU A 192 -30.49 -67.59 -52.06
CA LEU A 192 -31.64 -67.66 -52.99
C LEU A 192 -31.39 -68.65 -54.13
N LYS A 193 -30.20 -68.60 -54.73
CA LYS A 193 -29.81 -69.49 -55.82
C LYS A 193 -29.68 -70.94 -55.38
N MET A 194 -29.19 -71.18 -54.16
CA MET A 194 -29.13 -72.53 -53.56
C MET A 194 -30.53 -73.09 -53.32
N VAL A 195 -31.47 -72.27 -52.86
CA VAL A 195 -32.88 -72.67 -52.73
C VAL A 195 -33.48 -73.04 -54.08
N GLU A 196 -33.21 -72.25 -55.13
CA GLU A 196 -33.67 -72.53 -56.48
C GLU A 196 -33.08 -73.84 -57.05
N LEU A 197 -31.77 -74.05 -56.85
CA LEU A 197 -31.07 -75.28 -57.26
C LEU A 197 -31.62 -76.51 -56.52
N LYS A 198 -31.88 -76.42 -55.22
CA LYS A 198 -32.50 -77.51 -54.45
C LYS A 198 -33.86 -77.90 -55.01
N LYS A 199 -34.73 -76.92 -55.32
CA LYS A 199 -36.02 -77.16 -55.98
C LYS A 199 -35.83 -77.88 -57.33
N LYS A 200 -34.86 -77.45 -58.14
CA LYS A 200 -34.56 -78.06 -59.45
C LYS A 200 -34.06 -79.50 -59.33
N ILE A 201 -33.21 -79.80 -58.34
CA ILE A 201 -32.76 -81.16 -58.06
C ILE A 201 -33.94 -82.04 -57.62
N GLU A 202 -34.82 -81.55 -56.75
CA GLU A 202 -36.04 -82.27 -56.36
C GLU A 202 -36.97 -82.54 -57.55
N GLU A 203 -37.11 -81.60 -58.47
CA GLU A 203 -37.87 -81.79 -59.72
C GLU A 203 -37.24 -82.85 -60.65
N LEU A 204 -35.91 -82.84 -60.79
CA LEU A 204 -35.19 -83.83 -61.60
C LEU A 204 -35.26 -85.23 -60.98
N GLN A 205 -35.09 -85.34 -59.66
CA GLN A 205 -35.22 -86.61 -58.93
C GLN A 205 -36.64 -87.17 -58.97
N LYS A 206 -37.67 -86.33 -59.14
CA LYS A 206 -39.05 -86.75 -59.37
C LYS A 206 -39.33 -87.19 -60.82
N LYS A 207 -38.52 -86.78 -61.79
CA LYS A 207 -38.65 -87.19 -63.21
C LYS A 207 -37.89 -88.48 -63.56
N GLU A 208 -36.90 -88.87 -62.75
CA GLU A 208 -36.15 -90.12 -62.90
C GLU A 208 -36.79 -91.32 -62.15
N LYS A 209 -37.96 -91.13 -61.54
CA LYS A 209 -38.82 -92.19 -60.98
C LYS A 209 -40.09 -92.32 -61.80
#